data_AF-A0A8B8Z3F9-F1
#
_entry.id   AF-A0A8B8Z3F9-F1
#
_cell.length_a   1.000
_cell.length_b   1.000
_cell.length_c   1.000
_cell.angle_alpha   90.00
_cell.angle_beta   90.00
_cell.angle_gamma   90.00
#
_symmetry.space_group_name_H-M   'P 1'
#
loop_
_entity.id
_entity.type
_entity.pdbx_description
1 polymer ?
#
loop_
_entity_poly.entity_id
_entity_poly.type
_entity_poly.pdbx_seq_one_letter_code
_entity_poly.pdbx_strand_id
1 'polypeptide(L)'
;MGLVSIEMCYDELDSFQDLKQRETEEEFAGNDHRVSTSEINKQSFKEINKVAGPTNSASDSRNWTDCCSDASDSPSKRVSSPASRASNRQGVLPRQVSQIYDELLQIYQKLQCETAAQQEFAEELQKRERFLAEREELLFRHESALNKIKGVREEVLTRFQILKEQHDAEVEHLTEVLKERNKESRRLRSSFDALKELNDSLKKQLNEVSEENRKLEVQAKRVQARLDNLQRKYEFMTIQRLKGNPHAAHEAKSLKQEKVPVSKPYKVPLNGQVYELLTVFMDWISDHHLSKLKHEESGMDGEKALPTFASQRNDIQQKCVKLLPVMTEQLQWMPFVNAKLHEPFVKFIYWSLRQLDAGTQHSTMTSTLRRLGEDIFKGVVTKGLQDNSFEHSVESKPKTAAFFKSSSLPLRFLSTLIVLKTVTQADHLAQAFDSLCLDLKADEGKNLFLECQAVPVVLSHLKVSSKGLLSSAIDSLLQMTVESRFLQPFLEVCSCSLFFRTCSVLLRGPKLDLHILEKLSIILQKLSKIKSNKKLFELFTVHLMLQEIQRTTHPEHAFLCINLNSTLFNLGLTKCNSLAASANP
;
A
#
# COMPACT_ATOMS: atom_id res chain seq x y z
N MET A 1 7.01 49.95 -0.15
CA MET A 1 5.55 50.10 -0.34
C MET A 1 5.15 49.36 -1.60
N GLY A 2 4.09 48.57 -1.51
CA GLY A 2 3.63 47.66 -2.57
C GLY A 2 3.17 46.35 -1.94
N LEU A 3 2.01 46.39 -1.28
CA LEU A 3 1.30 45.20 -0.79
C LEU A 3 0.78 44.40 -2.00
N VAL A 4 1.10 43.12 -2.05
CA VAL A 4 0.25 42.13 -2.72
C VAL A 4 0.03 40.99 -1.75
N SER A 5 -1.10 41.07 -1.05
CA SER A 5 -1.72 39.93 -0.40
C SER A 5 -2.21 38.98 -1.49
N ILE A 6 -1.83 37.71 -1.41
CA ILE A 6 -2.48 36.63 -2.16
C ILE A 6 -3.20 35.77 -1.12
N GLU A 7 -4.46 36.09 -0.89
CA GLU A 7 -5.46 35.10 -0.49
C GLU A 7 -5.71 34.21 -1.72
N MET A 8 -5.50 32.90 -1.61
CA MET A 8 -6.17 31.95 -2.48
C MET A 8 -7.11 31.11 -1.63
N CYS A 9 -8.40 31.29 -1.92
CA CYS A 9 -9.50 30.51 -1.44
C CYS A 9 -9.31 29.02 -1.77
N TYR A 10 -9.55 28.19 -0.75
CA TYR A 10 -9.91 26.79 -0.92
C TYR A 10 -11.38 26.74 -1.30
N ASP A 11 -11.68 26.38 -2.55
CA ASP A 11 -12.99 25.88 -2.96
C ASP A 11 -12.76 24.81 -4.02
N GLU A 12 -12.81 23.54 -3.62
CA GLU A 12 -13.19 22.40 -4.46
C GLU A 12 -13.35 21.14 -3.58
N LEU A 13 -14.50 21.04 -2.92
CA LEU A 13 -15.07 19.79 -2.43
C LEU A 13 -16.58 19.85 -2.67
N ASP A 14 -17.03 19.26 -3.78
CA ASP A 14 -18.15 18.30 -3.82
C ASP A 14 -18.64 18.13 -5.27
N SER A 15 -18.57 16.88 -5.76
CA SER A 15 -19.60 16.28 -6.63
C SER A 15 -19.03 15.03 -7.30
N PHE A 16 -19.20 13.86 -6.69
CA PHE A 16 -19.38 12.60 -7.43
C PHE A 16 -20.17 11.60 -6.56
N GLN A 17 -21.50 11.70 -6.63
CA GLN A 17 -22.39 10.57 -6.37
C GLN A 17 -23.53 10.60 -7.39
N ASP A 18 -23.88 9.39 -7.83
CA ASP A 18 -25.00 8.98 -8.68
C ASP A 18 -24.89 9.16 -10.20
N LEU A 19 -24.52 8.05 -10.85
CA LEU A 19 -25.12 7.65 -12.11
C LEU A 19 -25.27 6.12 -12.17
N LYS A 20 -26.47 5.66 -11.82
CA LYS A 20 -27.03 4.37 -12.25
C LYS A 20 -28.23 4.68 -13.15
N GLN A 21 -28.18 4.13 -14.37
CA GLN A 21 -29.29 3.73 -15.28
C GLN A 21 -30.57 4.60 -15.26
N ARG A 22 -31.04 5.14 -16.39
CA ARG A 22 -31.70 4.34 -17.46
C ARG A 22 -32.16 5.25 -18.61
N GLU A 23 -32.15 4.64 -19.81
CA GLU A 23 -32.89 4.89 -21.06
C GLU A 23 -33.96 6.02 -21.06
N THR A 24 -33.98 6.87 -22.10
CA THR A 24 -34.98 6.89 -23.20
C THR A 24 -34.98 8.26 -23.94
N GLU A 25 -34.90 8.18 -25.28
CA GLU A 25 -35.40 9.04 -26.39
C GLU A 25 -35.45 10.59 -26.34
N GLU A 26 -34.81 11.16 -27.38
CA GLU A 26 -35.21 12.21 -28.33
C GLU A 26 -36.27 13.30 -28.05
N GLU A 27 -35.99 14.44 -28.72
CA GLU A 27 -36.86 15.50 -29.25
C GLU A 27 -37.02 16.86 -28.51
N PHE A 28 -36.35 17.84 -29.14
CA PHE A 28 -36.83 19.16 -29.61
C PHE A 28 -37.02 20.39 -28.71
N ALA A 29 -36.50 21.49 -29.30
CA ALA A 29 -36.89 22.91 -29.23
C ALA A 29 -36.69 23.62 -27.87
N GLY A 30 -36.21 24.85 -27.77
CA GLY A 30 -36.05 25.97 -28.70
C GLY A 30 -36.16 27.26 -27.87
N ASN A 31 -35.58 28.35 -28.39
CA ASN A 31 -35.67 29.75 -27.93
C ASN A 31 -34.75 30.29 -26.82
N ASP A 32 -33.73 31.01 -27.31
CA ASP A 32 -33.59 32.48 -27.33
C ASP A 32 -33.60 33.35 -26.05
N HIS A 33 -32.51 34.13 -25.99
CA HIS A 33 -32.37 35.53 -25.55
C HIS A 33 -32.71 35.92 -24.10
N ARG A 34 -31.69 36.36 -23.34
CA ARG A 34 -31.38 37.80 -23.18
C ARG A 34 -30.17 38.07 -22.29
N VAL A 35 -29.36 39.00 -22.78
CA VAL A 35 -28.37 39.83 -22.08
C VAL A 35 -29.06 40.73 -21.05
N SER A 36 -28.46 40.92 -19.87
CA SER A 36 -28.50 42.20 -19.13
C SER A 36 -27.31 42.35 -18.19
N THR A 37 -26.76 43.55 -18.27
CA THR A 37 -25.57 44.14 -17.65
C THR A 37 -25.85 44.79 -16.30
N SER A 38 -24.76 45.15 -15.60
CA SER A 38 -24.61 46.19 -14.55
C SER A 38 -25.21 45.89 -13.16
N GLU A 39 -24.62 46.22 -12.01
CA GLU A 39 -23.92 47.46 -11.63
C GLU A 39 -22.81 47.27 -10.57
N ILE A 40 -21.86 48.21 -10.64
CA ILE A 40 -20.77 48.51 -9.70
C ILE A 40 -21.31 49.46 -8.63
N ASN A 41 -20.94 49.28 -7.36
CA ASN A 41 -20.96 50.38 -6.39
C ASN A 41 -19.65 50.45 -5.59
N LYS A 42 -18.99 51.61 -5.68
CA LYS A 42 -17.77 52.02 -4.98
C LYS A 42 -18.14 53.16 -4.03
N GLN A 43 -17.71 53.09 -2.78
CA GLN A 43 -17.46 54.23 -1.87
C GLN A 43 -16.78 53.66 -0.60
N SER A 44 -15.85 54.28 0.12
CA SER A 44 -14.91 55.39 -0.07
C SER A 44 -14.00 55.40 1.18
N PHE A 45 -12.74 55.79 1.01
CA PHE A 45 -11.70 55.93 2.04
C PHE A 45 -12.04 56.92 3.18
N LYS A 46 -11.47 56.68 4.37
CA LYS A 46 -10.97 57.73 5.27
C LYS A 46 -9.77 57.25 6.10
N GLU A 47 -8.68 57.96 5.94
CA GLU A 47 -7.37 57.86 6.58
C GLU A 47 -7.31 58.79 7.81
N ILE A 48 -6.74 58.35 8.95
CA ILE A 48 -6.20 59.24 9.98
C ILE A 48 -4.92 58.61 10.57
N ASN A 49 -3.81 59.35 10.42
CA ASN A 49 -2.52 59.17 11.09
C ASN A 49 -2.60 59.46 12.60
N LYS A 50 -1.86 58.70 13.43
CA LYS A 50 -1.12 59.28 14.58
C LYS A 50 -0.06 58.35 15.19
N VAL A 51 1.08 58.96 15.48
CA VAL A 51 2.33 58.47 16.09
C VAL A 51 2.25 58.55 17.62
N ALA A 52 2.81 57.57 18.35
CA ALA A 52 3.44 57.73 19.67
C ALA A 52 4.27 56.47 20.05
N GLY A 53 5.43 56.68 20.68
CA GLY A 53 6.49 55.71 20.94
C GLY A 53 6.32 54.80 22.18
N PRO A 54 7.34 53.97 22.49
CA PRO A 54 7.23 52.86 23.44
C PRO A 54 7.65 53.21 24.87
N THR A 55 7.01 52.55 25.83
CA THR A 55 7.30 52.56 27.27
C THR A 55 8.13 51.34 27.69
N ASN A 56 8.95 51.54 28.72
CA ASN A 56 10.01 50.66 29.20
C ASN A 56 9.58 49.42 30.01
N SER A 57 10.51 48.45 30.02
CA SER A 57 11.13 47.75 31.17
C SER A 57 10.56 46.46 31.78
N ALA A 58 11.55 45.64 32.22
CA ALA A 58 11.57 44.46 33.11
C ALA A 58 11.52 43.10 32.38
N SER A 59 12.43 42.13 32.56
CA SER A 59 13.62 41.95 33.40
C SER A 59 14.37 40.74 32.85
N ASP A 60 15.70 40.78 32.70
CA ASP A 60 16.50 39.56 32.56
C ASP A 60 17.72 39.61 33.48
N SER A 61 17.72 38.66 34.40
CA SER A 61 18.79 38.31 35.32
C SER A 61 19.66 37.25 34.65
N ARG A 62 20.97 37.51 34.49
CA ARG A 62 21.94 36.45 34.26
C ARG A 62 23.21 36.66 35.06
N ASN A 63 23.43 35.69 35.93
CA ASN A 63 24.68 35.35 36.59
C ASN A 63 25.81 35.16 35.55
N TRP A 64 26.97 35.74 35.85
CA TRP A 64 28.25 35.44 35.19
C TRP A 64 29.16 34.73 36.20
N THR A 65 29.75 33.62 35.79
CA THR A 65 30.84 32.92 36.47
C THR A 65 32.05 32.86 35.56
N ASP A 66 33.18 33.31 36.11
CA ASP A 66 34.60 33.00 35.85
C ASP A 66 35.12 32.72 34.43
N CYS A 67 36.14 33.49 34.03
CA CYS A 67 37.53 33.00 33.98
C CYS A 67 38.55 34.15 33.77
N CYS A 68 39.69 34.03 34.45
CA CYS A 68 40.91 34.84 34.46
C CYS A 68 41.56 34.99 33.05
N SER A 69 42.51 35.88 32.73
CA SER A 69 43.64 36.44 33.49
C SER A 69 44.30 37.59 32.69
N ASP A 70 45.05 38.40 33.44
CA ASP A 70 46.30 39.10 33.12
C ASP A 70 46.36 40.51 32.48
N ALA A 71 47.05 41.35 33.27
CA ALA A 71 48.02 42.38 32.92
C ALA A 71 47.49 43.73 32.40
N SER A 72 47.47 44.72 33.29
CA SER A 72 48.30 45.93 33.09
C SER A 72 48.35 46.78 34.37
N ASP A 73 49.58 47.03 34.79
CA ASP A 73 50.00 47.89 35.90
C ASP A 73 49.60 49.35 35.72
N SER A 74 49.23 50.02 36.83
CA SER A 74 49.81 51.31 37.23
C SER A 74 49.23 51.83 38.57
N PRO A 75 49.98 52.67 39.32
CA PRO A 75 50.08 52.53 40.77
C PRO A 75 49.23 53.52 41.57
N SER A 76 48.56 53.02 42.60
CA SER A 76 47.84 53.82 43.59
C SER A 76 48.82 54.52 44.54
N LYS A 77 49.10 55.80 44.28
CA LYS A 77 49.70 56.70 45.26
C LYS A 77 48.66 57.02 46.33
N ARG A 78 48.76 56.38 47.49
CA ARG A 78 48.20 56.92 48.74
C ARG A 78 48.96 58.19 49.08
N VAL A 79 48.32 59.35 48.93
CA VAL A 79 48.74 60.56 49.61
C VAL A 79 47.74 60.81 50.73
N SER A 80 48.28 60.67 51.93
CA SER A 80 47.77 61.07 53.23
C SER A 80 47.06 62.42 53.23
N SER A 81 45.83 62.45 53.72
CA SER A 81 45.12 63.67 54.13
C SER A 81 45.87 64.35 55.27
N PRO A 82 46.36 65.59 55.13
CA PRO A 82 46.79 66.37 56.27
C PRO A 82 45.57 66.99 56.92
N ALA A 83 45.44 66.82 58.24
CA ALA A 83 44.54 67.62 59.05
C ALA A 83 44.91 69.11 58.91
N SER A 84 44.04 69.89 58.25
CA SER A 84 44.18 71.35 58.18
C SER A 84 43.33 72.01 59.26
N ARG A 85 43.96 72.31 60.40
CA ARG A 85 43.54 73.42 61.26
C ARG A 85 43.67 74.71 60.43
N ALA A 86 42.56 75.25 59.94
CA ALA A 86 42.55 76.59 59.35
C ALA A 86 42.41 77.63 60.48
N SER A 87 43.55 78.21 60.85
CA SER A 87 43.63 79.49 61.54
C SER A 87 43.18 80.59 60.58
N ASN A 88 42.18 81.35 61.01
CA ASN A 88 41.68 82.57 60.38
C ASN A 88 42.82 83.56 60.07
N ARG A 89 43.13 83.78 58.79
CA ARG A 89 43.80 85.00 58.28
C ARG A 89 43.40 85.24 56.81
N GLN A 90 42.37 86.07 56.60
CA GLN A 90 42.09 86.66 55.28
C GLN A 90 43.22 87.62 54.90
N GLY A 91 44.01 87.26 53.88
CA GLY A 91 44.69 88.22 53.02
C GLY A 91 43.72 88.63 51.91
N VAL A 92 43.41 89.92 51.81
CA VAL A 92 42.43 90.44 50.84
C VAL A 92 43.09 90.50 49.45
N LEU A 93 42.81 89.50 48.61
CA LEU A 93 43.01 89.62 47.15
C LEU A 93 42.02 90.66 46.59
N PRO A 94 42.40 91.49 45.60
CA PRO A 94 41.50 92.48 45.00
C PRO A 94 40.21 91.81 44.51
N ARG A 95 39.04 92.42 44.78
CA ARG A 95 37.72 91.84 44.44
C ARG A 95 37.60 91.40 42.98
N GLN A 96 38.23 92.11 42.05
CA GLN A 96 38.24 91.77 40.62
C GLN A 96 38.98 90.47 40.31
N VAL A 97 40.08 90.18 41.03
CA VAL A 97 40.83 88.93 40.83
C VAL A 97 40.03 87.74 41.34
N SER A 98 39.36 87.88 42.50
CA SER A 98 38.48 86.84 43.03
C SER A 98 37.33 86.52 42.07
N GLN A 99 36.70 87.54 41.48
CA GLN A 99 35.63 87.36 40.49
C GLN A 99 36.10 86.60 39.24
N ILE A 100 37.29 86.89 38.73
CA ILE A 100 37.87 86.16 37.59
C ILE A 100 38.13 84.68 37.94
N TYR A 101 38.62 84.40 39.16
CA TYR A 101 38.81 83.02 39.61
C TYR A 101 37.47 82.26 39.73
N ASP A 102 36.43 82.92 40.23
CA ASP A 102 35.09 82.33 40.34
C ASP A 102 34.47 82.05 38.96
N GLU A 103 34.64 82.96 37.99
CA GLU A 103 34.18 82.77 36.60
C GLU A 103 34.95 81.65 35.88
N LEU A 104 36.28 81.59 36.03
CA LEU A 104 37.10 80.52 35.48
C LEU A 104 36.72 79.16 36.08
N LEU A 105 36.41 79.12 37.38
CA LEU A 105 35.95 77.90 38.03
C LEU A 105 34.57 77.46 37.50
N GLN A 106 33.64 78.39 37.27
CA GLN A 106 32.34 78.09 36.66
C GLN A 106 32.47 77.60 35.21
N ILE A 107 33.36 78.21 34.42
CA ILE A 107 33.63 77.78 33.04
C ILE A 107 34.23 76.37 33.05
N TYR A 108 35.19 76.11 33.92
CA TYR A 108 35.80 74.79 34.07
C TYR A 108 34.77 73.72 34.45
N GLN A 109 33.88 74.01 35.40
CA GLN A 109 32.79 73.10 35.78
C GLN A 109 31.82 72.84 34.63
N LYS A 110 31.41 73.88 33.89
CA LYS A 110 30.55 73.72 32.70
C LYS A 110 31.23 72.89 31.62
N LEU A 111 32.53 73.10 31.38
CA LEU A 111 33.30 72.34 30.40
C LEU A 111 33.43 70.87 30.80
N GLN A 112 33.62 70.58 32.10
CA GLN A 112 33.60 69.20 32.60
C GLN A 112 32.23 68.53 32.37
N CYS A 113 31.13 69.23 32.66
CA CYS A 113 29.79 68.71 32.41
C CYS A 113 29.52 68.46 30.92
N GLU A 114 29.90 69.40 30.05
CA GLU A 114 29.73 69.25 28.59
C GLU A 114 30.59 68.11 28.03
N THR A 115 31.83 67.96 28.51
CA THR A 115 32.71 66.84 28.10
C THR A 115 32.10 65.49 28.49
N ALA A 116 31.51 65.39 29.68
CA ALA A 116 30.82 64.18 30.11
C ALA A 116 29.58 63.88 29.23
N ALA A 117 28.79 64.90 28.90
CA ALA A 117 27.63 64.75 28.02
C ALA A 117 28.02 64.33 26.59
N GLN A 118 29.12 64.87 26.06
CA GLN A 118 29.65 64.48 24.75
C GLN A 118 30.15 63.03 24.75
N GLN A 119 30.78 62.59 25.84
CA GLN A 119 31.22 61.20 25.99
C GLN A 119 30.02 60.24 26.01
N GLU A 120 28.98 60.56 26.78
CA GLU A 120 27.74 59.76 26.82
C GLU A 120 27.06 59.69 25.45
N PHE A 121 27.00 60.83 24.74
CA PHE A 121 26.46 60.88 23.38
C PHE A 121 27.28 60.03 22.40
N ALA A 122 28.61 60.07 22.49
CA ALA A 122 29.49 59.27 21.64
C ALA A 122 29.31 57.76 21.88
N GLU A 123 29.14 57.35 23.13
CA GLU A 123 28.87 55.95 23.49
C GLU A 123 27.50 55.48 22.96
N GLU A 124 26.47 56.32 23.06
CA GLU A 124 25.15 55.99 22.53
C GLU A 124 25.14 55.91 21.00
N LEU A 125 25.87 56.82 20.34
CA LEU A 125 26.07 56.75 18.89
C LEU A 125 26.77 55.45 18.48
N GLN A 126 27.83 55.06 19.20
CA GLN A 126 28.55 53.82 18.93
C GLN A 126 27.67 52.57 19.15
N LYS A 127 26.78 52.57 20.14
CA LYS A 127 25.79 51.49 20.30
C LYS A 127 24.83 51.43 19.11
N ARG A 128 24.35 52.59 18.66
CA ARG A 128 23.42 52.69 17.52
C ARG A 128 24.06 52.21 16.22
N GLU A 129 25.32 52.56 15.97
CA GLU A 129 26.08 52.11 14.80
C GLU A 129 26.27 50.59 14.80
N ARG A 130 26.63 50.00 15.96
CA ARG A 130 26.73 48.54 16.09
C ARG A 130 25.41 47.83 15.79
N PHE A 131 24.31 48.32 16.36
CA PHE A 131 22.98 47.77 16.10
C PHE A 131 22.58 47.88 14.62
N LEU A 132 22.91 48.99 13.95
CA LEU A 132 22.65 49.15 12.51
C LEU A 132 23.48 48.18 11.67
N ALA A 133 24.75 47.98 11.99
CA ALA A 133 25.62 47.04 11.30
C ALA A 133 25.12 45.59 11.42
N GLU A 134 24.70 45.17 12.63
CA GLU A 134 24.10 43.85 12.85
C GLU A 134 22.81 43.66 12.03
N ARG A 135 21.97 44.71 11.96
CA ARG A 135 20.72 44.68 11.19
C ARG A 135 20.98 44.59 9.68
N GLU A 136 21.98 45.31 9.19
CA GLU A 136 22.38 45.28 7.78
C GLU A 136 22.93 43.91 7.38
N GLU A 137 23.77 43.30 8.23
CA GLU A 137 24.27 41.95 8.01
C GLU A 137 23.14 40.91 7.96
N LEU A 138 22.15 41.05 8.86
CA LEU A 138 20.96 40.19 8.85
C LEU A 138 20.15 40.36 7.55
N LEU A 139 20.01 41.59 7.05
CA LEU A 139 19.33 41.84 5.78
C LEU A 139 20.06 41.17 4.61
N PHE A 140 21.39 41.25 4.54
CA PHE A 140 22.18 40.53 3.53
C PHE A 140 21.99 39.01 3.61
N ARG A 141 21.93 38.45 4.83
CA ARG A 141 21.62 37.02 5.03
C ARG A 141 20.23 36.66 4.50
N HIS A 142 19.23 37.50 4.74
CA HIS A 142 17.87 37.29 4.23
C HIS A 142 17.80 37.42 2.70
N GLU A 143 18.46 38.41 2.10
CA GLU A 143 18.50 38.59 0.65
C GLU A 143 19.14 37.38 -0.05
N SER A 144 20.26 36.89 0.47
CA SER A 144 20.90 35.65 0.01
C SER A 144 19.96 34.44 0.10
N ALA A 145 19.22 34.31 1.21
CA ALA A 145 18.22 33.25 1.36
C ALA A 145 17.07 33.36 0.34
N LEU A 146 16.56 34.56 0.09
CA LEU A 146 15.52 34.81 -0.92
C LEU A 146 16.00 34.47 -2.33
N ASN A 147 17.24 34.84 -2.68
CA ASN A 147 17.83 34.49 -3.97
C ASN A 147 17.97 32.98 -4.16
N LYS A 148 18.32 32.23 -3.11
CA LYS A 148 18.32 30.75 -3.14
C LYS A 148 16.91 30.18 -3.36
N ILE A 149 15.91 30.70 -2.65
CA ILE A 149 14.51 30.27 -2.81
C ILE A 149 14.02 30.55 -4.24
N LYS A 150 14.37 31.71 -4.81
CA LYS A 150 14.03 32.05 -6.19
C LYS A 150 14.64 31.06 -7.19
N GLY A 151 15.91 30.70 -7.03
CA GLY A 151 16.57 29.70 -7.88
C GLY A 151 15.90 28.32 -7.80
N VAL A 152 15.55 27.86 -6.59
CA VAL A 152 14.82 26.59 -6.42
C VAL A 152 13.44 26.66 -7.09
N ARG A 153 12.73 27.78 -6.98
CA ARG A 153 11.43 27.97 -7.64
C ARG A 153 11.54 27.86 -9.16
N GLU A 154 12.55 28.48 -9.76
CA GLU A 154 12.80 28.42 -11.21
C GLU A 154 13.14 26.99 -11.66
N GLU A 155 13.93 26.26 -10.88
CA GLU A 155 14.24 24.85 -11.14
C GLU A 155 12.97 23.97 -11.08
N VAL A 156 12.12 24.16 -10.06
CA VAL A 156 10.86 23.43 -9.91
C VAL A 156 9.92 23.71 -11.09
N LEU A 157 9.80 24.97 -11.53
CA LEU A 157 8.98 25.33 -12.69
C LEU A 157 9.50 24.65 -13.97
N THR A 158 10.82 24.62 -14.16
CA THR A 158 11.44 23.96 -15.33
C THR A 158 11.18 22.45 -15.30
N ARG A 159 11.34 21.81 -14.15
CA ARG A 159 11.05 20.37 -13.98
C ARG A 159 9.58 20.05 -14.24
N PHE A 160 8.67 20.91 -13.76
CA PHE A 160 7.23 20.75 -14.00
C PHE A 160 6.88 20.84 -15.49
N GLN A 161 7.50 21.80 -16.21
CA GLN A 161 7.31 21.94 -17.65
C GLN A 161 7.78 20.71 -18.43
N ILE A 162 8.96 20.17 -18.10
CA ILE A 162 9.48 18.94 -18.72
C ILE A 162 8.55 17.75 -18.44
N LEU A 163 8.08 17.61 -17.20
CA LEU A 163 7.18 16.51 -16.81
C LEU A 163 5.85 16.60 -17.59
N LYS A 164 5.33 17.82 -17.77
CA LYS A 164 4.12 18.07 -18.55
C LYS A 164 4.32 17.68 -20.02
N GLU A 165 5.41 18.11 -20.65
CA GLU A 165 5.72 17.77 -22.05
C GLU A 165 5.90 16.25 -22.24
N GLN A 166 6.55 15.57 -21.28
CA GLN A 166 6.68 14.12 -21.31
C GLN A 166 5.33 13.41 -21.19
N HIS A 167 4.47 13.89 -20.28
CA HIS A 167 3.13 13.35 -20.12
C HIS A 167 2.29 13.53 -21.39
N ASP A 168 2.33 14.72 -21.98
CA ASP A 168 1.61 15.03 -23.22
C ASP A 168 2.07 14.10 -24.37
N ALA A 169 3.38 13.90 -24.51
CA ALA A 169 3.95 12.97 -25.50
C ALA A 169 3.56 11.50 -25.24
N GLU A 170 3.51 11.06 -23.99
CA GLU A 170 3.07 9.71 -23.63
C GLU A 170 1.59 9.50 -23.94
N VAL A 171 0.75 10.50 -23.68
CA VAL A 171 -0.68 10.48 -24.00
C VAL A 171 -0.91 10.38 -25.51
N GLU A 172 -0.16 11.17 -26.31
CA GLU A 172 -0.22 11.07 -27.77
C GLU A 172 0.18 9.67 -28.26
N HIS A 173 1.30 9.14 -27.76
CA HIS A 173 1.78 7.81 -28.12
C HIS A 173 0.75 6.71 -27.77
N LEU A 174 0.21 6.72 -26.55
CA LEU A 174 -0.79 5.74 -26.13
C LEU A 174 -2.08 5.84 -26.96
N THR A 175 -2.46 7.06 -27.35
CA THR A 175 -3.62 7.29 -28.22
C THR A 175 -3.41 6.68 -29.61
N GLU A 176 -2.21 6.80 -30.18
CA GLU A 176 -1.87 6.17 -31.46
C GLU A 176 -1.86 4.64 -31.36
N VAL A 177 -1.27 4.09 -30.31
CA VAL A 177 -1.24 2.64 -30.07
C VAL A 177 -2.68 2.10 -29.93
N LEU A 178 -3.56 2.79 -29.20
CA LEU A 178 -4.96 2.42 -29.09
C LEU A 178 -5.70 2.46 -30.44
N LYS A 179 -5.42 3.45 -31.29
CA LYS A 179 -5.98 3.52 -32.64
C LYS A 179 -5.55 2.32 -33.49
N GLU A 180 -4.28 1.94 -33.46
CA GLU A 180 -3.78 0.77 -34.20
C GLU A 180 -4.35 -0.55 -33.67
N ARG A 181 -4.40 -0.72 -32.34
CA ARG A 181 -5.03 -1.91 -31.73
C ARG A 181 -6.51 -2.03 -32.06
N ASN A 182 -7.23 -0.91 -32.13
CA ASN A 182 -8.63 -0.91 -32.57
C ASN A 182 -8.78 -1.33 -34.03
N LYS A 183 -7.88 -0.88 -34.93
CA LYS A 183 -7.86 -1.34 -36.32
C LYS A 183 -7.60 -2.85 -36.42
N GLU A 184 -6.63 -3.35 -35.66
CA GLU A 184 -6.31 -4.79 -35.58
C GLU A 184 -7.50 -5.60 -35.04
N SER A 185 -8.15 -5.14 -33.97
CA SER A 185 -9.35 -5.80 -33.43
C SER A 185 -10.48 -5.90 -34.46
N ARG A 186 -10.72 -4.84 -35.25
CA ARG A 186 -11.70 -4.88 -36.35
C ARG A 186 -11.33 -5.90 -37.42
N ARG A 187 -10.04 -5.98 -37.79
CA ARG A 187 -9.53 -6.99 -38.74
C ARG A 187 -9.73 -8.41 -38.22
N LEU A 188 -9.40 -8.67 -36.95
CA LEU A 188 -9.58 -9.99 -36.33
C LEU A 188 -11.05 -10.39 -36.24
N ARG A 189 -11.96 -9.47 -35.91
CA ARG A 189 -13.42 -9.73 -35.95
C ARG A 189 -13.85 -10.15 -37.36
N SER A 190 -13.44 -9.40 -38.38
CA SER A 190 -13.76 -9.72 -39.77
C SER A 190 -13.21 -11.10 -40.19
N SER A 191 -12.00 -11.44 -39.76
CA SER A 191 -11.41 -12.77 -39.99
C SER A 191 -12.17 -13.88 -39.27
N PHE A 192 -12.66 -13.62 -38.06
CA PHE A 192 -13.47 -14.57 -37.30
C PHE A 192 -14.82 -14.82 -37.98
N ASP A 193 -15.47 -13.77 -38.48
CA ASP A 193 -16.73 -13.88 -39.22
C ASP A 193 -16.55 -14.72 -40.49
N ALA A 194 -15.47 -14.51 -41.25
CA ALA A 194 -15.14 -15.33 -42.42
C ALA A 194 -14.90 -16.81 -42.06
N LEU A 195 -14.22 -17.09 -40.95
CA LEU A 195 -14.01 -18.46 -40.46
C LEU A 195 -15.33 -19.12 -40.03
N LYS A 196 -16.24 -18.36 -39.43
CA LYS A 196 -17.57 -18.84 -39.06
C LYS A 196 -18.39 -19.23 -40.30
N GLU A 197 -18.40 -18.38 -41.33
CA GLU A 197 -19.06 -18.68 -42.61
C GLU A 197 -18.49 -19.95 -43.26
N LEU A 198 -17.16 -20.09 -43.28
CA LEU A 198 -16.51 -21.29 -43.78
C LEU A 198 -16.89 -22.55 -42.97
N ASN A 199 -16.94 -22.43 -41.64
CA ASN A 199 -17.35 -23.53 -40.77
C ASN A 199 -18.80 -23.97 -41.03
N ASP A 200 -19.70 -23.03 -41.20
CA ASP A 200 -21.10 -23.31 -41.50
C ASP A 200 -21.27 -23.96 -42.89
N SER A 201 -20.46 -23.55 -43.88
CA SER A 201 -20.37 -24.23 -45.18
C SER A 201 -19.88 -25.67 -45.05
N LEU A 202 -18.83 -25.91 -44.25
CA LEU A 202 -18.29 -27.26 -44.04
C LEU A 202 -19.28 -28.17 -43.32
N LYS A 203 -20.03 -27.66 -42.34
CA LYS A 203 -21.12 -28.43 -41.70
C LYS A 203 -22.18 -28.84 -42.72
N LYS A 204 -22.55 -27.95 -43.64
CA LYS A 204 -23.51 -28.26 -44.70
C LYS A 204 -22.99 -29.38 -45.60
N GLN A 205 -21.74 -29.27 -46.08
CA GLN A 205 -21.11 -30.31 -46.89
C GLN A 205 -21.01 -31.65 -46.15
N LEU A 206 -20.66 -31.63 -44.85
CA LEU A 206 -20.59 -32.83 -44.03
C LEU A 206 -21.95 -33.52 -43.92
N ASN A 207 -23.03 -32.75 -43.73
CA ASN A 207 -24.39 -33.28 -43.69
C ASN A 207 -24.82 -33.89 -45.03
N GLU A 208 -24.49 -33.24 -46.14
CA GLU A 208 -24.76 -33.75 -47.50
C GLU A 208 -24.05 -35.10 -47.73
N VAL A 209 -22.75 -35.19 -47.43
CA VAL A 209 -21.96 -36.42 -47.53
C VAL A 209 -22.48 -37.50 -46.58
N SER A 210 -22.89 -37.13 -45.36
CA SER A 210 -23.47 -38.06 -44.39
C SER A 210 -24.76 -38.70 -44.93
N GLU A 211 -25.64 -37.91 -45.55
CA GLU A 211 -26.89 -38.42 -46.14
C GLU A 211 -26.62 -39.30 -47.38
N GLU A 212 -25.63 -38.97 -48.21
CA GLU A 212 -25.19 -39.84 -49.30
C GLU A 212 -24.66 -41.18 -48.79
N ASN A 213 -23.83 -41.14 -47.74
CA ASN A 213 -23.30 -42.35 -47.12
C ASN A 213 -24.43 -43.22 -46.53
N ARG A 214 -25.44 -42.60 -45.90
CA ARG A 214 -26.64 -43.30 -45.43
C ARG A 214 -27.39 -44.00 -46.56
N LYS A 215 -27.52 -43.36 -47.73
CA LYS A 215 -28.15 -43.98 -48.92
C LYS A 215 -27.34 -45.17 -49.42
N LEU A 216 -26.02 -45.03 -49.51
CA LEU A 216 -25.12 -46.12 -49.92
C LEU A 216 -25.17 -47.28 -48.92
N GLU A 217 -25.24 -47.01 -47.63
CA GLU A 217 -25.36 -48.03 -46.59
C GLU A 217 -26.67 -48.82 -46.71
N VAL A 218 -27.78 -48.15 -47.01
CA VAL A 218 -29.06 -48.82 -47.30
C VAL A 218 -28.97 -49.69 -48.55
N GLN A 219 -28.29 -49.22 -49.61
CA GLN A 219 -28.07 -50.02 -50.81
C GLN A 219 -27.18 -51.23 -50.52
N ALA A 220 -26.09 -51.05 -49.77
CA ALA A 220 -25.19 -52.13 -49.36
C ALA A 220 -25.94 -53.20 -48.55
N LYS A 221 -26.77 -52.79 -47.58
CA LYS A 221 -27.64 -53.70 -46.82
C LYS A 221 -28.60 -54.50 -47.72
N ARG A 222 -29.19 -53.86 -48.75
CA ARG A 222 -30.05 -54.56 -49.73
C ARG A 222 -29.27 -55.57 -50.57
N VAL A 223 -28.07 -55.21 -51.03
CA VAL A 223 -27.21 -56.13 -51.79
C VAL A 223 -26.78 -57.29 -50.93
N GLN A 224 -26.38 -57.04 -49.68
CA GLN A 224 -26.03 -58.08 -48.71
C GLN A 224 -27.20 -59.05 -48.49
N ALA A 225 -28.42 -58.54 -48.26
CA ALA A 225 -29.61 -59.39 -48.09
C ALA A 225 -29.91 -60.25 -49.33
N ARG A 226 -29.66 -59.74 -50.54
CA ARG A 226 -29.78 -60.52 -51.78
C ARG A 226 -28.72 -61.61 -51.86
N LEU A 227 -27.48 -61.30 -51.48
CA LEU A 227 -26.37 -62.26 -51.44
C LEU A 227 -26.65 -63.38 -50.44
N ASP A 228 -27.13 -63.05 -49.23
CA ASP A 228 -27.51 -64.03 -48.21
C ASP A 228 -28.68 -64.92 -48.68
N ASN A 229 -29.61 -64.38 -49.45
CA ASN A 229 -30.71 -65.16 -50.03
C ASN A 229 -30.19 -66.13 -51.11
N LEU A 230 -29.34 -65.66 -52.00
CA LEU A 230 -28.70 -66.49 -53.03
C LEU A 230 -27.83 -67.59 -52.39
N GLN A 231 -27.10 -67.26 -51.34
CA GLN A 231 -26.29 -68.22 -50.58
C GLN A 231 -27.18 -69.31 -49.97
N ARG A 232 -28.28 -68.94 -49.30
CA ARG A 232 -29.25 -69.91 -48.78
C ARG A 232 -29.85 -70.79 -49.88
N LYS A 233 -30.12 -70.24 -51.07
CA LYS A 233 -30.61 -71.02 -52.22
C LYS A 233 -29.55 -71.99 -52.76
N TYR A 234 -28.28 -71.57 -52.80
CA TYR A 234 -27.16 -72.43 -53.19
C TYR A 234 -26.95 -73.56 -52.17
N GLU A 235 -26.98 -73.26 -50.88
CA GLU A 235 -26.91 -74.25 -49.81
C GLU A 235 -28.07 -75.25 -49.90
N PHE A 236 -29.29 -74.77 -50.12
CA PHE A 236 -30.46 -75.63 -50.36
C PHE A 236 -30.28 -76.55 -51.57
N MET A 237 -29.83 -76.02 -52.71
CA MET A 237 -29.54 -76.83 -53.90
C MET A 237 -28.41 -77.84 -53.68
N THR A 238 -27.38 -77.47 -52.92
CA THR A 238 -26.26 -78.34 -52.58
C THR A 238 -26.72 -79.48 -51.69
N ILE A 239 -27.55 -79.20 -50.67
CA ILE A 239 -28.20 -80.21 -49.82
C ILE A 239 -29.14 -81.10 -50.64
N GLN A 240 -29.87 -80.55 -51.61
CA GLN A 240 -30.76 -81.31 -52.50
C GLN A 240 -29.98 -82.23 -53.45
N ARG A 241 -28.81 -81.80 -53.95
CA ARG A 241 -27.87 -82.66 -54.72
C ARG A 241 -27.26 -83.76 -53.84
N LEU A 242 -26.96 -83.46 -52.58
CA LEU A 242 -26.47 -84.45 -51.61
C LEU A 242 -27.55 -85.49 -51.22
N LYS A 243 -28.85 -85.17 -51.41
CA LYS A 243 -29.97 -86.11 -51.21
C LYS A 243 -30.14 -87.13 -52.36
N GLY A 244 -29.37 -87.01 -53.45
CA GLY A 244 -29.44 -87.86 -54.65
C GLY A 244 -28.34 -88.92 -54.80
N ASN A 245 -27.39 -89.04 -53.87
CA ASN A 245 -26.39 -90.12 -53.90
C ASN A 245 -25.74 -90.28 -52.51
N PRO A 246 -25.76 -91.45 -51.86
CA PRO A 246 -25.05 -91.66 -50.62
C PRO A 246 -23.61 -92.06 -50.93
N HIS A 247 -22.63 -91.18 -50.69
CA HIS A 247 -21.32 -91.56 -50.14
C HIS A 247 -20.37 -90.36 -49.96
N ALA A 248 -19.62 -90.47 -48.86
CA ALA A 248 -18.40 -89.77 -48.45
C ALA A 248 -18.51 -88.35 -47.85
N ALA A 249 -18.23 -88.33 -46.54
CA ALA A 249 -17.79 -87.21 -45.71
C ALA A 249 -16.53 -86.51 -46.30
N HIS A 250 -16.10 -85.32 -45.90
CA HIS A 250 -15.92 -84.77 -44.56
C HIS A 250 -15.75 -83.23 -44.64
N GLU A 251 -16.26 -82.54 -43.63
CA GLU A 251 -15.75 -81.31 -42.99
C GLU A 251 -15.34 -80.06 -43.81
N ALA A 252 -16.09 -78.98 -43.57
CA ALA A 252 -15.52 -77.65 -43.44
C ALA A 252 -16.18 -76.86 -42.29
N LYS A 253 -15.41 -76.73 -41.19
CA LYS A 253 -15.24 -75.54 -40.34
C LYS A 253 -16.49 -74.92 -39.71
N SER A 254 -16.65 -75.15 -38.40
CA SER A 254 -17.30 -74.20 -37.50
C SER A 254 -16.38 -73.00 -37.28
N LEU A 255 -16.75 -71.87 -37.88
CA LEU A 255 -16.15 -70.56 -37.61
C LEU A 255 -16.56 -70.13 -36.20
N LYS A 256 -15.58 -69.94 -35.32
CA LYS A 256 -15.76 -69.37 -33.99
C LYS A 256 -16.47 -68.01 -34.13
N GLN A 257 -17.65 -67.86 -33.52
CA GLN A 257 -18.18 -66.55 -33.18
C GLN A 257 -17.26 -65.91 -32.14
N GLU A 258 -16.47 -64.94 -32.60
CA GLU A 258 -15.74 -64.03 -31.75
C GLU A 258 -16.75 -63.16 -30.98
N LYS A 259 -16.80 -63.35 -29.66
CA LYS A 259 -17.48 -62.43 -28.75
C LYS A 259 -16.83 -61.06 -28.88
N VAL A 260 -17.55 -60.11 -29.46
CA VAL A 260 -17.24 -58.68 -29.34
C VAL A 260 -17.19 -58.32 -27.85
N PRO A 261 -16.05 -57.84 -27.31
CA PRO A 261 -16.00 -57.38 -25.94
C PRO A 261 -16.74 -56.05 -25.85
N VAL A 262 -17.74 -56.00 -24.97
CA VAL A 262 -18.30 -54.74 -24.44
C VAL A 262 -17.14 -53.96 -23.85
N SER A 263 -16.85 -52.80 -24.44
CA SER A 263 -15.85 -51.86 -23.99
C SER A 263 -16.19 -51.38 -22.58
N LYS A 264 -15.40 -51.83 -21.60
CA LYS A 264 -15.37 -51.23 -20.25
C LYS A 264 -14.92 -49.77 -20.37
N PRO A 265 -15.43 -48.84 -19.54
CA PRO A 265 -14.93 -47.48 -19.52
C PRO A 265 -13.46 -47.52 -19.10
N TYR A 266 -12.57 -47.02 -19.95
CA TYR A 266 -11.17 -46.82 -19.64
C TYR A 266 -11.07 -45.84 -18.46
N LYS A 267 -10.93 -46.35 -17.23
CA LYS A 267 -10.29 -45.58 -16.17
C LYS A 267 -8.83 -45.45 -16.57
N VAL A 268 -8.49 -44.34 -17.21
CA VAL A 268 -7.09 -43.95 -17.43
C VAL A 268 -6.38 -44.03 -16.08
N PRO A 269 -5.33 -44.85 -15.92
CA PRO A 269 -4.54 -44.83 -14.70
C PRO A 269 -3.86 -43.46 -14.66
N LEU A 270 -4.33 -42.58 -13.78
CA LEU A 270 -3.63 -41.34 -13.48
C LEU A 270 -2.25 -41.73 -12.95
N ASN A 271 -1.20 -41.37 -13.68
CA ASN A 271 0.17 -41.70 -13.31
C ASN A 271 0.55 -40.93 -12.04
N GLY A 272 0.45 -41.58 -10.87
CA GLY A 272 0.71 -40.96 -9.56
C GLY A 272 2.10 -40.31 -9.46
N GLN A 273 3.10 -40.87 -10.16
CA GLN A 273 4.46 -40.34 -10.18
C GLN A 273 4.56 -38.96 -10.83
N VAL A 274 3.69 -38.64 -11.80
CA VAL A 274 3.66 -37.32 -12.44
C VAL A 274 3.18 -36.26 -11.44
N TYR A 275 2.22 -36.59 -10.60
CA TYR A 275 1.71 -35.68 -9.57
C TYR A 275 2.68 -35.51 -8.40
N GLU A 276 3.42 -36.56 -8.04
CA GLU A 276 4.52 -36.46 -7.07
C GLU A 276 5.63 -35.56 -7.61
N LEU A 277 6.04 -35.73 -8.87
CA LEU A 277 7.01 -34.86 -9.51
C LEU A 277 6.52 -33.40 -9.58
N LEU A 278 5.25 -33.19 -9.93
CA LEU A 278 4.63 -31.85 -9.96
C LEU A 278 4.63 -31.21 -8.57
N THR A 279 4.38 -32.00 -7.52
CA THR A 279 4.44 -31.52 -6.13
C THR A 279 5.83 -31.01 -5.78
N VAL A 280 6.87 -31.79 -6.08
CA VAL A 280 8.26 -31.40 -5.86
C VAL A 280 8.59 -30.11 -6.60
N PHE A 281 8.14 -29.95 -7.85
CA PHE A 281 8.34 -28.70 -8.59
C PHE A 281 7.60 -27.53 -7.99
N MET A 282 6.34 -27.70 -7.57
CA MET A 282 5.54 -26.63 -6.95
C MET A 282 6.16 -26.17 -5.64
N ASP A 283 6.63 -27.10 -4.79
CA ASP A 283 7.31 -26.77 -3.54
C ASP A 283 8.64 -26.06 -3.81
N TRP A 284 9.45 -26.59 -4.72
CA TRP A 284 10.73 -25.98 -5.09
C TRP A 284 10.56 -24.55 -5.61
N ILE A 285 9.61 -24.32 -6.53
CA ILE A 285 9.35 -22.99 -7.08
C ILE A 285 8.81 -22.06 -6.00
N SER A 286 7.90 -22.54 -5.16
CA SER A 286 7.35 -21.76 -4.04
C SER A 286 8.45 -21.30 -3.08
N ASP A 287 9.31 -22.22 -2.65
CA ASP A 287 10.27 -22.00 -1.56
C ASP A 287 11.56 -21.31 -2.01
N HIS A 288 11.94 -21.44 -3.29
CA HIS A 288 13.19 -20.88 -3.80
C HIS A 288 13.01 -19.71 -4.75
N HIS A 289 11.94 -19.67 -5.53
CA HIS A 289 11.76 -18.64 -6.57
C HIS A 289 10.74 -17.57 -6.18
N LEU A 290 9.63 -17.96 -5.54
CA LEU A 290 8.55 -17.03 -5.22
C LEU A 290 8.68 -16.42 -3.82
N SER A 291 9.01 -17.21 -2.79
CA SER A 291 9.05 -16.71 -1.40
C SER A 291 10.25 -15.81 -1.09
N LYS A 292 11.39 -16.02 -1.77
CA LYS A 292 12.67 -15.31 -1.51
C LYS A 292 12.79 -13.98 -2.25
N LEU A 293 11.84 -13.64 -3.11
CA LEU A 293 11.87 -12.38 -3.84
C LEU A 293 11.60 -11.22 -2.87
N LYS A 294 12.65 -10.48 -2.50
CA LYS A 294 12.52 -9.31 -1.61
C LYS A 294 11.73 -8.22 -2.33
N HIS A 295 10.70 -7.67 -1.69
CA HIS A 295 10.05 -6.43 -2.14
C HIS A 295 10.95 -5.24 -1.82
N GLU A 296 11.25 -4.40 -2.81
CA GLU A 296 12.12 -3.21 -2.72
C GLU A 296 11.46 -2.03 -1.98
N GLU A 297 10.94 -2.25 -0.77
CA GLU A 297 10.58 -1.16 0.13
C GLU A 297 11.51 -1.09 1.36
N SER A 298 12.53 -1.95 1.44
CA SER A 298 13.48 -2.00 2.56
C SER A 298 14.76 -1.14 2.38
N GLY A 299 14.81 -0.27 1.37
CA GLY A 299 15.94 0.63 1.16
C GLY A 299 15.84 1.86 2.05
N MET A 300 16.49 1.83 3.21
CA MET A 300 16.77 3.03 4.00
C MET A 300 18.10 3.69 3.58
N ASP A 301 18.61 3.32 2.42
CA ASP A 301 19.80 3.90 1.84
C ASP A 301 19.51 4.21 0.37
N GLY A 302 20.06 5.32 -0.14
CA GLY A 302 19.90 5.78 -1.51
C GLY A 302 20.55 4.87 -2.56
N GLU A 303 20.68 3.57 -2.28
CA GLU A 303 21.16 2.57 -3.22
C GLU A 303 20.08 2.32 -4.26
N LYS A 304 20.32 2.86 -5.46
CA LYS A 304 19.58 2.52 -6.68
C LYS A 304 19.44 1.00 -6.78
N ALA A 305 18.21 0.53 -6.78
CA ALA A 305 17.84 -0.83 -7.18
C ALA A 305 18.69 -1.28 -8.38
N LEU A 306 19.43 -2.38 -8.24
CA LEU A 306 20.25 -2.88 -9.33
C LEU A 306 19.31 -3.26 -10.50
N PRO A 307 19.50 -2.74 -11.73
CA PRO A 307 18.57 -2.92 -12.85
C PRO A 307 18.21 -4.39 -13.14
N THR A 308 19.13 -5.31 -12.87
CA THR A 308 18.95 -6.76 -13.06
C THR A 308 17.86 -7.36 -12.17
N PHE A 309 17.73 -6.91 -10.91
CA PHE A 309 16.71 -7.44 -9.98
C PHE A 309 15.30 -6.98 -10.36
N ALA A 310 15.16 -5.74 -10.83
CA ALA A 310 13.89 -5.21 -11.32
C ALA A 310 13.41 -5.96 -12.58
N SER A 311 14.33 -6.29 -13.50
CA SER A 311 14.01 -7.08 -14.70
C SER A 311 13.56 -8.51 -14.36
N GLN A 312 14.20 -9.17 -13.39
CA GLN A 312 13.83 -10.51 -12.96
C GLN A 312 12.46 -10.53 -12.26
N ARG A 313 12.16 -9.52 -11.43
CA ARG A 313 10.85 -9.37 -10.78
C ARG A 313 9.73 -9.24 -11.83
N ASN A 314 9.94 -8.38 -12.84
CA ASN A 314 8.96 -8.17 -13.91
C ASN A 314 8.68 -9.47 -14.71
N ASP A 315 9.70 -10.28 -14.99
CA ASP A 315 9.53 -11.58 -15.67
C ASP A 315 8.72 -12.57 -14.81
N ILE A 316 9.05 -12.71 -13.52
CA ILE A 316 8.32 -13.58 -12.59
C ILE A 316 6.85 -13.13 -12.48
N GLN A 317 6.60 -11.83 -12.33
CA GLN A 317 5.26 -11.29 -12.24
C GLN A 317 4.43 -11.59 -13.52
N GLN A 318 5.01 -11.41 -14.71
CA GLN A 318 4.34 -11.75 -15.97
C GLN A 318 4.00 -13.24 -16.05
N LYS A 319 4.88 -14.12 -15.57
CA LYS A 319 4.62 -15.57 -15.49
C LYS A 319 3.47 -15.87 -14.53
N CYS A 320 3.44 -15.26 -13.35
CA CYS A 320 2.35 -15.43 -12.37
C CYS A 320 1.00 -14.96 -12.93
N VAL A 321 0.96 -13.83 -13.64
CA VAL A 321 -0.24 -13.31 -14.31
C VAL A 321 -0.82 -14.31 -15.32
N LYS A 322 0.05 -14.98 -16.09
CA LYS A 322 -0.37 -16.02 -17.06
C LYS A 322 -0.78 -17.33 -16.38
N LEU A 323 -0.18 -17.64 -15.24
CA LEU A 323 -0.34 -18.93 -14.57
C LEU A 323 -1.61 -19.00 -13.70
N LEU A 324 -1.96 -17.92 -13.01
CA LEU A 324 -3.10 -17.89 -12.09
C LEU A 324 -4.46 -18.26 -12.75
N PRO A 325 -4.80 -17.84 -13.99
CA PRO A 325 -6.01 -18.30 -14.67
C PRO A 325 -6.02 -19.82 -14.88
N VAL A 326 -4.89 -20.39 -15.32
CA VAL A 326 -4.73 -21.83 -15.52
C VAL A 326 -4.87 -22.56 -14.18
N MET A 327 -4.23 -22.05 -13.12
CA MET A 327 -4.35 -22.62 -11.78
C MET A 327 -5.78 -22.55 -11.25
N THR A 328 -6.52 -21.49 -11.55
CA THR A 328 -7.94 -21.36 -11.18
C THR A 328 -8.79 -22.43 -11.88
N GLU A 329 -8.49 -22.76 -13.13
CA GLU A 329 -9.16 -23.85 -13.85
C GLU A 329 -8.76 -25.22 -13.28
N GLN A 330 -7.49 -25.42 -12.94
CA GLN A 330 -7.02 -26.67 -12.32
C GLN A 330 -7.59 -26.88 -10.92
N LEU A 331 -7.89 -25.81 -10.17
CA LEU A 331 -8.53 -25.89 -8.86
C LEU A 331 -9.88 -26.63 -8.95
N GLN A 332 -10.62 -26.48 -10.04
CA GLN A 332 -11.92 -27.15 -10.27
C GLN A 332 -11.79 -28.68 -10.36
N TRP A 333 -10.58 -29.20 -10.63
CA TRP A 333 -10.31 -30.63 -10.73
C TRP A 333 -9.80 -31.25 -9.42
N MET A 334 -9.56 -30.43 -8.39
CA MET A 334 -9.03 -30.90 -7.10
C MET A 334 -9.89 -31.97 -6.39
N PRO A 335 -11.23 -32.03 -6.53
CA PRO A 335 -12.02 -33.14 -5.98
C PRO A 335 -11.67 -34.52 -6.57
N PHE A 336 -10.99 -34.57 -7.71
CA PHE A 336 -10.62 -35.80 -8.41
C PHE A 336 -9.16 -36.22 -8.15
N VAL A 337 -8.34 -35.37 -7.55
CA VAL A 337 -6.93 -35.64 -7.26
C VAL A 337 -6.71 -35.97 -5.79
N ASN A 338 -5.56 -36.57 -5.47
CA ASN A 338 -5.22 -36.94 -4.10
C ASN A 338 -5.13 -35.68 -3.20
N ALA A 339 -5.73 -35.72 -2.02
CA ALA A 339 -5.72 -34.62 -1.04
C ALA A 339 -4.30 -34.17 -0.64
N LYS A 340 -3.30 -35.06 -0.73
CA LYS A 340 -1.88 -34.72 -0.49
C LYS A 340 -1.35 -33.62 -1.44
N LEU A 341 -1.97 -33.46 -2.62
CA LEU A 341 -1.59 -32.46 -3.62
C LEU A 341 -2.21 -31.09 -3.35
N HIS A 342 -3.25 -31.02 -2.50
CA HIS A 342 -4.00 -29.78 -2.29
C HIS A 342 -3.14 -28.72 -1.63
N GLU A 343 -2.33 -29.07 -0.64
CA GLU A 343 -1.46 -28.12 0.07
C GLU A 343 -0.36 -27.54 -0.83
N PRO A 344 0.49 -28.33 -1.52
CA PRO A 344 1.50 -27.79 -2.44
C PRO A 344 0.89 -26.92 -3.55
N PHE A 345 -0.28 -27.32 -4.06
CA PHE A 345 -0.99 -26.55 -5.09
C PHE A 345 -1.49 -25.20 -4.56
N VAL A 346 -2.13 -25.19 -3.39
CA VAL A 346 -2.64 -23.95 -2.76
C VAL A 346 -1.48 -23.06 -2.30
N LYS A 347 -0.38 -23.63 -1.79
CA LYS A 347 0.86 -22.92 -1.46
C LYS A 347 1.42 -22.22 -2.69
N PHE A 348 1.49 -22.92 -3.81
CA PHE A 348 1.96 -22.36 -5.08
C PHE A 348 1.06 -21.22 -5.60
N ILE A 349 -0.27 -21.36 -5.47
CA ILE A 349 -1.22 -20.28 -5.76
C ILE A 349 -0.96 -19.06 -4.88
N TYR A 350 -0.85 -19.25 -3.56
CA TYR A 350 -0.60 -18.16 -2.62
C TYR A 350 0.67 -17.38 -2.98
N TRP A 351 1.77 -18.08 -3.23
CA TRP A 351 3.03 -17.44 -3.57
C TRP A 351 3.01 -16.76 -4.95
N SER A 352 2.24 -17.31 -5.90
CA SER A 352 2.01 -16.65 -7.19
C SER A 352 1.20 -15.36 -7.03
N LEU A 353 0.17 -15.37 -6.17
CA LEU A 353 -0.60 -14.17 -5.83
C LEU A 353 0.26 -13.12 -5.15
N ARG A 354 1.20 -13.53 -4.30
CA ARG A 354 2.13 -12.62 -3.60
C ARG A 354 3.01 -11.82 -4.55
N GLN A 355 3.28 -12.31 -5.76
CA GLN A 355 4.04 -11.56 -6.78
C GLN A 355 3.20 -10.50 -7.52
N LEU A 356 1.88 -10.46 -7.28
CA LEU A 356 1.03 -9.42 -7.84
C LEU A 356 1.08 -8.18 -6.94
N ASP A 357 1.79 -7.16 -7.42
CA ASP A 357 1.69 -5.80 -6.89
C ASP A 357 0.25 -5.27 -7.02
N ALA A 358 -0.18 -4.45 -6.06
CA ALA A 358 -1.48 -3.77 -6.08
C ALA A 358 -1.58 -2.66 -7.17
N GLY A 359 -0.86 -2.82 -8.29
CA GLY A 359 -0.88 -1.94 -9.47
C GLY A 359 -1.75 -2.48 -10.61
N THR A 360 -1.57 -1.91 -11.80
CA THR A 360 -2.39 -2.09 -13.02
C THR A 360 -2.63 -3.55 -13.47
N GLN A 361 -1.78 -4.50 -13.05
CA GLN A 361 -1.97 -5.93 -13.38
C GLN A 361 -3.02 -6.60 -12.49
N HIS A 362 -3.13 -6.19 -11.23
CA HIS A 362 -4.15 -6.71 -10.31
C HIS A 362 -5.56 -6.30 -10.76
N SER A 363 -5.73 -5.09 -11.30
CA SER A 363 -7.02 -4.64 -11.84
C SER A 363 -7.49 -5.47 -13.04
N THR A 364 -6.58 -5.84 -13.94
CA THR A 364 -6.91 -6.64 -15.15
C THR A 364 -7.38 -8.06 -14.79
N MET A 365 -6.95 -8.61 -13.65
CA MET A 365 -7.27 -9.98 -13.23
C MET A 365 -8.38 -10.08 -12.19
N THR A 366 -9.05 -8.99 -11.85
CA THR A 366 -10.02 -8.91 -10.74
C THR A 366 -11.04 -10.04 -10.74
N SER A 367 -11.63 -10.38 -11.91
CA SER A 367 -12.60 -11.48 -12.01
C SER A 367 -11.99 -12.84 -11.72
N THR A 368 -10.79 -13.12 -12.23
CA THR A 368 -10.07 -14.38 -12.00
C THR A 368 -9.72 -14.53 -10.53
N LEU A 369 -9.17 -13.48 -9.92
CA LEU A 369 -8.80 -13.47 -8.50
C LEU A 369 -10.03 -13.66 -7.61
N ARG A 370 -11.12 -12.95 -7.89
CA ARG A 370 -12.38 -13.11 -7.14
C ARG A 370 -12.91 -14.55 -7.24
N ARG A 371 -12.95 -15.13 -8.45
CA ARG A 371 -13.39 -16.53 -8.66
C ARG A 371 -12.51 -17.50 -7.87
N LEU A 372 -11.19 -17.35 -7.97
CA LEU A 372 -10.22 -18.17 -7.25
C LEU A 372 -10.43 -18.10 -5.73
N GLY A 373 -10.62 -16.89 -5.19
CA GLY A 373 -10.91 -16.69 -3.76
C GLY A 373 -12.23 -17.32 -3.32
N GLU A 374 -13.28 -17.18 -4.12
CA GLU A 374 -14.59 -17.79 -3.85
C GLU A 374 -14.54 -19.32 -3.88
N ASP A 375 -13.83 -19.91 -4.85
CA ASP A 375 -13.64 -21.36 -4.98
C ASP A 375 -12.84 -21.94 -3.80
N ILE A 376 -11.79 -21.23 -3.35
CA ILE A 376 -11.00 -21.62 -2.17
C ILE A 376 -11.84 -21.52 -0.89
N PHE A 377 -12.64 -20.46 -0.76
CA PHE A 377 -13.46 -20.22 0.43
C PHE A 377 -14.61 -21.24 0.56
N LYS A 378 -15.38 -21.43 -0.52
CA LYS A 378 -16.57 -22.33 -0.52
C LYS A 378 -16.17 -23.80 -0.67
N GLY A 379 -15.02 -24.06 -1.26
CA GLY A 379 -14.63 -25.38 -1.72
C GLY A 379 -15.21 -25.67 -3.11
N VAL A 380 -14.57 -26.62 -3.81
CA VAL A 380 -14.99 -27.04 -5.15
C VAL A 380 -15.80 -28.32 -5.04
N VAL A 381 -17.00 -28.31 -5.60
CA VAL A 381 -17.92 -29.45 -5.64
C VAL A 381 -18.02 -29.97 -7.07
N THR A 382 -18.04 -31.28 -7.25
CA THR A 382 -18.36 -31.87 -8.56
C THR A 382 -19.80 -31.50 -8.96
N LYS A 383 -19.99 -30.58 -9.90
CA LYS A 383 -21.25 -30.49 -10.65
C LYS A 383 -21.32 -31.76 -11.49
N GLY A 384 -22.27 -32.64 -11.17
CA GLY A 384 -22.52 -33.83 -11.98
C GLY A 384 -22.78 -33.40 -13.42
N LEU A 385 -21.96 -33.88 -14.34
CA LEU A 385 -22.32 -33.89 -15.76
C LEU A 385 -23.53 -34.81 -15.85
N GLN A 386 -24.74 -34.24 -15.97
CA GLN A 386 -25.90 -34.98 -16.43
C GLN A 386 -25.63 -35.35 -17.90
N ASP A 387 -25.00 -36.51 -18.10
CA ASP A 387 -25.20 -37.27 -19.32
C ASP A 387 -26.07 -38.47 -18.97
N ASN A 388 -27.16 -38.59 -19.72
CA ASN A 388 -28.17 -39.62 -19.60
C ASN A 388 -27.56 -41.02 -19.64
N SER A 389 -27.50 -41.69 -18.49
CA SER A 389 -27.26 -43.13 -18.40
C SER A 389 -27.85 -43.63 -17.08
N PHE A 390 -29.14 -43.96 -17.10
CA PHE A 390 -29.75 -44.77 -16.06
C PHE A 390 -29.08 -46.15 -16.08
N GLU A 391 -28.38 -46.51 -15.01
CA GLU A 391 -28.68 -47.67 -14.16
C GLU A 391 -27.55 -47.91 -13.14
N HIS A 392 -27.96 -48.02 -11.88
CA HIS A 392 -27.19 -48.41 -10.70
C HIS A 392 -26.04 -47.50 -10.23
N SER A 393 -26.34 -46.63 -9.26
CA SER A 393 -25.32 -46.16 -8.30
C SER A 393 -25.92 -46.06 -6.89
N VAL A 394 -25.31 -46.79 -5.96
CA VAL A 394 -25.35 -46.47 -4.53
C VAL A 394 -24.99 -45.00 -4.38
N GLU A 395 -25.75 -44.31 -3.55
CA GLU A 395 -25.71 -42.88 -3.24
C GLU A 395 -24.27 -42.37 -2.98
N SER A 396 -23.54 -42.01 -4.04
CA SER A 396 -22.18 -41.49 -3.93
C SER A 396 -22.27 -40.00 -3.63
N LYS A 397 -21.99 -39.60 -2.37
CA LYS A 397 -21.88 -38.20 -1.98
C LYS A 397 -21.02 -37.42 -2.99
N PRO A 398 -21.40 -36.19 -3.37
CA PRO A 398 -20.60 -35.37 -4.28
C PRO A 398 -19.19 -35.20 -3.69
N LYS A 399 -18.17 -35.52 -4.48
CA LYS A 399 -16.78 -35.31 -4.05
C LYS A 399 -16.54 -33.80 -3.97
N THR A 400 -16.12 -33.35 -2.79
CA THR A 400 -15.85 -31.93 -2.52
C THR A 400 -14.41 -31.78 -2.06
N ALA A 401 -13.69 -30.84 -2.64
CA ALA A 401 -12.40 -30.40 -2.13
C ALA A 401 -12.63 -29.19 -1.23
N ALA A 402 -12.38 -29.34 0.07
CA ALA A 402 -12.49 -28.27 1.06
C ALA A 402 -11.10 -27.74 1.39
N PHE A 403 -10.88 -26.44 1.18
CA PHE A 403 -9.59 -25.78 1.42
C PHE A 403 -9.64 -24.89 2.66
N PHE A 404 -10.48 -23.86 2.65
CA PHE A 404 -10.67 -22.95 3.78
C PHE A 404 -11.22 -23.65 5.04
N LYS A 405 -12.04 -24.68 4.88
CA LYS A 405 -12.58 -25.49 5.99
C LYS A 405 -11.81 -26.80 6.23
N SER A 406 -10.59 -26.91 5.71
CA SER A 406 -9.76 -28.10 5.89
C SER A 406 -9.37 -28.31 7.34
N SER A 407 -9.20 -29.57 7.74
CA SER A 407 -8.60 -29.95 9.02
C SER A 407 -7.07 -29.84 9.02
N SER A 408 -6.44 -29.78 7.84
CA SER A 408 -5.00 -29.49 7.72
C SER A 408 -4.78 -28.00 8.00
N LEU A 409 -4.05 -27.69 9.07
CA LEU A 409 -3.75 -26.33 9.49
C LEU A 409 -2.96 -25.57 8.40
N PRO A 410 -1.87 -26.09 7.81
CA PRO A 410 -1.17 -25.40 6.71
C PRO A 410 -2.07 -25.07 5.51
N LEU A 411 -2.91 -26.03 5.08
CA LEU A 411 -3.82 -25.83 3.95
C LEU A 411 -4.89 -24.78 4.28
N ARG A 412 -5.51 -24.85 5.46
CA ARG A 412 -6.49 -23.85 5.93
C ARG A 412 -5.87 -22.47 6.05
N PHE A 413 -4.65 -22.38 6.58
CA PHE A 413 -3.95 -21.13 6.81
C PHE A 413 -3.62 -20.43 5.48
N LEU A 414 -3.04 -21.15 4.52
CA LEU A 414 -2.78 -20.63 3.17
C LEU A 414 -4.09 -20.21 2.47
N SER A 415 -5.13 -21.04 2.57
CA SER A 415 -6.45 -20.71 2.03
C SER A 415 -7.00 -19.41 2.63
N THR A 416 -6.86 -19.22 3.93
CA THR A 416 -7.27 -18.01 4.65
C THR A 416 -6.55 -16.78 4.10
N LEU A 417 -5.22 -16.84 3.90
CA LEU A 417 -4.46 -15.73 3.32
C LEU A 417 -4.85 -15.43 1.87
N ILE A 418 -5.15 -16.45 1.08
CA ILE A 418 -5.63 -16.26 -0.31
C ILE A 418 -6.98 -15.55 -0.30
N VAL A 419 -7.92 -15.96 0.55
CA VAL A 419 -9.23 -15.31 0.70
C VAL A 419 -9.06 -13.85 1.08
N LEU A 420 -8.22 -13.55 2.09
CA LEU A 420 -7.91 -12.17 2.48
C LEU A 420 -7.32 -11.34 1.34
N LYS A 421 -6.56 -11.95 0.43
CA LYS A 421 -5.93 -11.23 -0.68
C LYS A 421 -6.83 -11.05 -1.91
N THR A 422 -7.87 -11.89 -2.07
CA THR A 422 -8.61 -11.99 -3.35
C THR A 422 -10.10 -11.68 -3.25
N VAL A 423 -10.71 -11.83 -2.07
CA VAL A 423 -12.14 -11.63 -1.85
C VAL A 423 -12.39 -10.24 -1.27
N THR A 424 -13.50 -9.60 -1.66
CA THR A 424 -13.90 -8.27 -1.18
C THR A 424 -15.18 -8.30 -0.34
N GLN A 425 -15.90 -9.42 -0.31
CA GLN A 425 -17.12 -9.60 0.48
C GLN A 425 -16.81 -9.59 1.98
N ALA A 426 -17.46 -8.69 2.72
CA ALA A 426 -17.12 -8.39 4.11
C ALA A 426 -17.36 -9.57 5.07
N ASP A 427 -18.40 -10.37 4.83
CA ASP A 427 -18.75 -11.57 5.60
C ASP A 427 -17.73 -12.71 5.42
N HIS A 428 -17.22 -12.90 4.20
CA HIS A 428 -16.14 -13.84 3.93
C HIS A 428 -14.82 -13.37 4.55
N LEU A 429 -14.51 -12.08 4.44
CA LEU A 429 -13.30 -11.51 5.04
C LEU A 429 -13.33 -11.58 6.57
N ALA A 430 -14.48 -11.33 7.20
CA ALA A 430 -14.65 -11.50 8.64
C ALA A 430 -14.39 -12.96 9.07
N GLN A 431 -15.00 -13.93 8.38
CA GLN A 431 -14.75 -15.36 8.64
C GLN A 431 -13.27 -15.74 8.44
N ALA A 432 -12.61 -15.17 7.44
CA ALA A 432 -11.19 -15.40 7.20
C ALA A 432 -10.34 -14.86 8.36
N PHE A 433 -10.62 -13.66 8.86
CA PHE A 433 -9.93 -13.13 10.04
C PHE A 433 -10.23 -13.93 11.32
N ASP A 434 -11.46 -14.40 11.51
CA ASP A 434 -11.80 -15.25 12.65
C ASP A 434 -11.00 -16.57 12.61
N SER A 435 -10.92 -17.21 11.43
CA SER A 435 -10.08 -18.40 11.23
C SER A 435 -8.60 -18.11 11.48
N LEU A 436 -8.09 -16.98 10.99
CA LEU A 436 -6.70 -16.56 11.20
C LEU A 436 -6.42 -16.34 12.70
N CYS A 437 -7.26 -15.59 13.40
CA CYS A 437 -7.14 -15.35 14.83
C CYS A 437 -7.17 -16.65 15.65
N LEU A 438 -8.01 -17.61 15.26
CA LEU A 438 -8.05 -18.93 15.91
C LEU A 438 -6.73 -19.70 15.70
N ASP A 439 -6.20 -19.72 14.48
CA ASP A 439 -4.98 -20.44 14.15
C ASP A 439 -3.74 -19.82 14.81
N LEU A 440 -3.70 -18.49 14.94
CA LEU A 440 -2.61 -17.74 15.58
C LEU A 440 -2.51 -17.93 17.10
N LYS A 441 -3.51 -18.55 17.74
CA LYS A 441 -3.39 -18.95 19.15
C LYS A 441 -2.40 -20.09 19.34
N ALA A 442 -2.20 -20.93 18.33
CA ALA A 442 -1.24 -22.01 18.35
C ALA A 442 0.13 -21.55 17.82
N ASP A 443 1.19 -22.08 18.42
CA ASP A 443 2.56 -21.80 18.00
C ASP A 443 2.86 -22.23 16.55
N GLU A 444 2.22 -23.30 16.08
CA GLU A 444 2.30 -23.73 14.68
C GLU A 444 1.70 -22.69 13.72
N GLY A 445 0.56 -22.09 14.07
CA GLY A 445 -0.05 -21.01 13.28
C GLY A 445 0.81 -19.75 13.27
N LYS A 446 1.45 -19.40 14.41
CA LYS A 446 2.42 -18.29 14.47
C LYS A 446 3.65 -18.55 13.58
N ASN A 447 4.12 -19.79 13.52
CA ASN A 447 5.21 -20.17 12.62
C ASN A 447 4.80 -19.97 11.15
N LEU A 448 3.63 -20.50 10.75
CA LEU A 448 3.12 -20.34 9.39
C LEU A 448 2.87 -18.88 9.01
N PHE A 449 2.43 -18.04 9.96
CA PHE A 449 2.27 -16.60 9.73
C PHE A 449 3.56 -15.94 9.26
N LEU A 450 4.69 -16.34 9.84
CA LEU A 450 6.02 -15.83 9.49
C LEU A 450 6.52 -16.46 8.20
N GLU A 451 6.43 -17.79 8.05
CA GLU A 451 6.85 -18.51 6.84
C GLU A 451 6.10 -18.02 5.60
N CYS A 452 4.79 -17.79 5.72
CA CYS A 452 3.96 -17.28 4.64
C CYS A 452 4.10 -15.75 4.44
N GLN A 453 4.91 -15.05 5.24
CA GLN A 453 5.04 -13.60 5.22
C GLN A 453 3.68 -12.88 5.25
N ALA A 454 2.82 -13.23 6.22
CA ALA A 454 1.43 -12.80 6.25
C ALA A 454 1.22 -11.31 6.59
N VAL A 455 2.23 -10.62 7.18
CA VAL A 455 2.10 -9.22 7.62
C VAL A 455 1.55 -8.28 6.53
N PRO A 456 2.10 -8.20 5.30
CA PRO A 456 1.55 -7.34 4.26
C PRO A 456 0.12 -7.66 3.85
N VAL A 457 -0.30 -8.93 3.95
CA VAL A 457 -1.68 -9.35 3.65
C VAL A 457 -2.62 -8.75 4.69
N VAL A 458 -2.30 -8.87 5.97
CA VAL A 458 -3.09 -8.29 7.06
C VAL A 458 -3.10 -6.76 7.02
N LEU A 459 -1.94 -6.13 6.74
CA LEU A 459 -1.82 -4.67 6.64
C LEU A 459 -2.73 -4.06 5.56
N SER A 460 -2.99 -4.78 4.46
CA SER A 460 -3.86 -4.32 3.38
C SER A 460 -5.32 -4.07 3.81
N HIS A 461 -5.71 -4.59 4.99
CA HIS A 461 -7.03 -4.45 5.59
C HIS A 461 -7.09 -3.44 6.74
N LEU A 462 -5.98 -2.79 7.10
CA LEU A 462 -5.95 -1.73 8.12
C LEU A 462 -6.48 -0.40 7.54
N LYS A 463 -7.78 -0.35 7.24
CA LYS A 463 -8.47 0.82 6.66
C LYS A 463 -9.55 1.35 7.60
N VAL A 464 -9.55 2.66 7.84
CA VAL A 464 -10.55 3.34 8.69
C VAL A 464 -11.97 3.20 8.15
N SER A 465 -12.13 3.03 6.83
CA SER A 465 -13.42 2.85 6.15
C SER A 465 -14.16 1.58 6.53
N SER A 466 -13.47 0.55 7.05
CA SER A 466 -14.06 -0.77 7.37
C SER A 466 -13.79 -1.15 8.82
N LYS A 467 -14.49 -0.49 9.76
CA LYS A 467 -14.26 -0.64 11.22
C LYS A 467 -14.23 -2.09 11.72
N GLY A 468 -15.16 -2.93 11.26
CA GLY A 468 -15.23 -4.34 11.66
C GLY A 468 -13.98 -5.13 11.26
N LEU A 469 -13.60 -5.05 9.98
CA LEU A 469 -12.40 -5.71 9.44
C LEU A 469 -11.11 -5.13 10.04
N LEU A 470 -11.08 -3.82 10.31
CA LEU A 470 -9.97 -3.14 10.96
C LEU A 470 -9.70 -3.73 12.35
N SER A 471 -10.73 -3.94 13.17
CA SER A 471 -10.58 -4.59 14.49
C SER A 471 -10.01 -6.00 14.33
N SER A 472 -10.61 -6.82 13.46
CA SER A 472 -10.19 -8.22 13.27
C SER A 472 -8.73 -8.34 12.74
N ALA A 473 -8.31 -7.42 11.87
CA ALA A 473 -6.94 -7.36 11.39
C ALA A 473 -5.94 -6.98 12.50
N ILE A 474 -6.29 -6.01 13.35
CA ILE A 474 -5.48 -5.64 14.53
C ILE A 474 -5.43 -6.80 15.54
N ASP A 475 -6.54 -7.49 15.77
CA ASP A 475 -6.61 -8.65 16.65
C ASP A 475 -5.71 -9.78 16.16
N SER A 476 -5.64 -10.02 14.84
CA SER A 476 -4.72 -10.98 14.24
C SER A 476 -3.26 -10.61 14.51
N LEU A 477 -2.89 -9.34 14.34
CA LEU A 477 -1.53 -8.86 14.65
C LEU A 477 -1.22 -8.97 16.15
N LEU A 478 -2.20 -8.71 17.01
CA LEU A 478 -2.03 -8.84 18.46
C LEU A 478 -1.79 -10.27 18.91
N GLN A 479 -2.37 -11.28 18.27
CA GLN A 479 -2.06 -12.68 18.59
C GLN A 479 -0.57 -13.00 18.41
N MET A 480 0.09 -12.36 17.44
CA MET A 480 1.54 -12.47 17.23
C MET A 480 2.36 -11.75 18.31
N THR A 481 1.75 -10.85 19.09
CA THR A 481 2.43 -10.13 20.18
C THR A 481 2.40 -10.85 21.53
N VAL A 482 1.60 -11.92 21.64
CA VAL A 482 1.56 -12.78 22.83
C VAL A 482 2.91 -13.46 23.01
N GLU A 483 3.43 -13.44 24.24
CA GLU A 483 4.76 -13.97 24.57
C GLU A 483 4.95 -15.41 24.07
N SER A 484 5.85 -15.58 23.10
CA SER A 484 6.30 -16.86 22.57
C SER A 484 7.62 -16.67 21.81
N ARG A 485 8.25 -17.77 21.40
CA ARG A 485 9.48 -17.73 20.58
C ARG A 485 9.34 -17.01 19.23
N PHE A 486 8.10 -16.78 18.78
CA PHE A 486 7.79 -16.13 17.50
C PHE A 486 7.61 -14.61 17.62
N LEU A 487 7.56 -14.06 18.85
CA LEU A 487 7.38 -12.64 19.08
C LEU A 487 8.51 -11.80 18.44
N GLN A 488 9.76 -12.15 18.70
CA GLN A 488 10.91 -11.39 18.18
C GLN A 488 10.98 -11.43 16.64
N PRO A 489 10.91 -12.62 15.98
CA PRO A 489 10.81 -12.68 14.52
C PRO A 489 9.65 -11.87 13.94
N PHE A 490 8.49 -11.86 14.60
CA PHE A 490 7.36 -11.04 14.18
C PHE A 490 7.66 -9.54 14.25
N LEU A 491 8.24 -9.06 15.36
CA LEU A 491 8.62 -7.66 15.50
C LEU A 491 9.69 -7.25 14.47
N GLU A 492 10.62 -8.14 14.13
CA GLU A 492 11.59 -7.92 13.05
C GLU A 492 10.91 -7.75 11.69
N VAL A 493 9.92 -8.60 11.36
CA VAL A 493 9.13 -8.46 10.12
C VAL A 493 8.32 -7.16 10.09
N CYS A 494 7.76 -6.74 11.24
CA CYS A 494 7.06 -5.46 11.38
C CYS A 494 7.99 -4.24 11.37
N SER A 495 9.30 -4.41 11.51
CA SER A 495 10.31 -3.34 11.51
C SER A 495 10.63 -2.85 10.09
N CYS A 496 9.59 -2.49 9.33
CA CYS A 496 9.68 -2.10 7.92
C CYS A 496 8.82 -0.87 7.58
N SER A 497 9.18 -0.20 6.48
CA SER A 497 8.49 1.00 5.98
C SER A 497 6.99 0.84 5.79
N LEU A 498 6.56 -0.31 5.23
CA LEU A 498 5.16 -0.59 4.95
C LEU A 498 4.31 -0.57 6.22
N PHE A 499 4.79 -1.20 7.30
CA PHE A 499 4.08 -1.25 8.58
C PHE A 499 3.92 0.16 9.16
N PHE A 500 5.01 0.92 9.27
CA PHE A 500 4.99 2.26 9.85
C PHE A 500 4.20 3.26 9.01
N ARG A 501 4.29 3.18 7.68
CA ARG A 501 3.43 3.96 6.77
C ARG A 501 1.95 3.66 7.01
N THR A 502 1.59 2.38 7.12
CA THR A 502 0.20 1.96 7.37
C THR A 502 -0.31 2.49 8.71
N CYS A 503 0.49 2.35 9.79
CA CYS A 503 0.16 2.92 11.11
C CYS A 503 0.01 4.44 11.07
N SER A 504 0.91 5.13 10.35
CA SER A 504 0.86 6.58 10.16
C SER A 504 -0.42 7.03 9.46
N VAL A 505 -0.86 6.31 8.42
CA VAL A 505 -2.16 6.59 7.75
C VAL A 505 -3.31 6.34 8.71
N LEU A 506 -3.29 5.22 9.44
CA LEU A 506 -4.36 4.83 10.37
C LEU A 506 -4.54 5.85 11.50
N LEU A 507 -3.44 6.29 12.12
CA LEU A 507 -3.44 7.25 13.23
C LEU A 507 -3.88 8.67 12.79
N ARG A 508 -3.83 9.02 11.49
CA ARG A 508 -4.32 10.32 10.99
C ARG A 508 -5.85 10.35 10.88
N GLY A 509 -6.50 9.19 10.98
CA GLY A 509 -7.95 9.07 10.87
C GLY A 509 -8.67 9.81 12.01
N PRO A 510 -9.47 10.86 11.73
CA PRO A 510 -10.08 11.71 12.77
C PRO A 510 -11.17 11.03 13.62
N LYS A 511 -11.48 9.75 13.33
CA LYS A 511 -12.52 8.95 14.01
C LYS A 511 -12.04 7.53 14.31
N LEU A 512 -10.73 7.36 14.52
CA LEU A 512 -10.19 6.06 14.92
C LEU A 512 -10.77 5.66 16.28
N ASP A 513 -11.37 4.48 16.34
CA ASP A 513 -11.96 3.96 17.56
C ASP A 513 -10.89 3.79 18.65
N LEU A 514 -11.23 4.19 19.88
CA LEU A 514 -10.28 4.21 20.99
C LEU A 514 -9.75 2.81 21.33
N HIS A 515 -10.59 1.78 21.24
CA HIS A 515 -10.18 0.41 21.53
C HIS A 515 -9.20 -0.12 20.46
N ILE A 516 -9.43 0.26 19.20
CA ILE A 516 -8.50 -0.05 18.10
C ILE A 516 -7.15 0.67 18.32
N LEU A 517 -7.19 1.94 18.75
CA LEU A 517 -6.00 2.71 19.07
C LEU A 517 -5.21 2.10 20.23
N GLU A 518 -5.89 1.66 21.28
CA GLU A 518 -5.28 0.97 22.42
C GLU A 518 -4.57 -0.32 21.97
N LYS A 519 -5.25 -1.16 21.18
CA LYS A 519 -4.66 -2.37 20.60
C LYS A 519 -3.44 -2.07 19.73
N LEU A 520 -3.52 -1.07 18.85
CA LEU A 520 -2.40 -0.64 18.02
C LEU A 520 -1.23 -0.12 18.86
N SER A 521 -1.52 0.60 19.95
CA SER A 521 -0.50 1.15 20.85
C SER A 521 0.35 0.06 21.50
N ILE A 522 -0.19 -1.14 21.76
CA ILE A 522 0.56 -2.29 22.29
C ILE A 522 1.64 -2.73 21.30
N ILE A 523 1.29 -2.84 20.01
CA ILE A 523 2.22 -3.25 18.96
C ILE A 523 3.31 -2.19 18.78
N LEU A 524 2.93 -0.92 18.69
CA LEU A 524 3.87 0.20 18.59
C LEU A 524 4.79 0.31 19.80
N GLN A 525 4.26 0.06 21.01
CA GLN A 525 5.05 0.05 22.23
C GLN A 525 6.11 -1.06 22.21
N LYS A 526 5.77 -2.26 21.74
CA LYS A 526 6.76 -3.34 21.55
C LYS A 526 7.81 -2.99 20.49
N LEU A 527 7.40 -2.41 19.36
CA LEU A 527 8.31 -1.99 18.29
C LEU A 527 9.25 -0.85 18.72
N SER A 528 8.81 0.03 19.62
CA SER A 528 9.62 1.15 20.14
C SER A 528 10.83 0.70 20.97
N LYS A 529 10.81 -0.52 21.51
CA LYS A 529 11.94 -1.11 22.26
C LYS A 529 13.12 -1.46 21.35
N ILE A 530 12.88 -1.62 20.04
CA ILE A 530 13.91 -1.93 19.06
C ILE A 530 14.57 -0.62 18.63
N LYS A 531 15.82 -0.39 19.06
CA LYS A 531 16.54 0.88 18.85
C LYS A 531 16.61 1.29 17.37
N SER A 532 16.79 0.33 16.46
CA SER A 532 16.86 0.59 15.02
C SER A 532 15.55 1.09 14.41
N ASN A 533 14.41 0.94 15.11
CA ASN A 533 13.10 1.42 14.63
C ASN A 533 12.86 2.90 14.92
N LYS A 534 13.65 3.56 15.77
CA LYS A 534 13.49 4.98 16.08
C LYS A 534 13.39 5.83 14.81
N LYS A 535 14.25 5.55 13.83
CA LYS A 535 14.24 6.19 12.51
C LYS A 535 12.93 5.99 11.73
N LEU A 536 12.24 4.86 11.88
CA LEU A 536 10.95 4.60 11.22
C LEU A 536 9.81 5.36 11.92
N PHE A 537 9.84 5.44 13.25
CA PHE A 537 8.92 6.31 14.00
C PHE A 537 9.06 7.78 13.59
N GLU A 538 10.29 8.23 13.35
CA GLU A 538 10.62 9.58 12.89
C GLU A 538 10.19 9.81 11.44
N LEU A 539 10.63 8.95 10.52
CA LEU A 539 10.37 9.04 9.08
C LEU A 539 8.87 9.12 8.75
N PHE A 540 8.04 8.34 9.45
CA PHE A 540 6.59 8.31 9.24
C PHE A 540 5.80 9.18 10.22
N THR A 541 6.49 10.05 10.96
CA THR A 541 5.94 11.00 11.94
C THR A 541 5.03 10.37 13.00
N VAL A 542 5.14 9.06 13.22
CA VAL A 542 4.28 8.32 14.15
C VAL A 542 4.45 8.85 15.57
N HIS A 543 5.69 9.18 15.95
CA HIS A 543 5.99 9.73 17.27
C HIS A 543 5.25 11.04 17.59
N LEU A 544 5.15 11.98 16.64
CA LEU A 544 4.40 13.24 16.82
C LEU A 544 2.91 12.97 17.01
N MET A 545 2.37 12.01 16.26
CA MET A 545 0.96 11.63 16.36
C MET A 545 0.65 10.99 17.72
N LEU A 546 1.55 10.13 18.21
CA LEU A 546 1.41 9.54 19.54
C LEU A 546 1.53 10.60 20.66
N GLN A 547 2.36 11.64 20.49
CA GLN A 547 2.42 12.78 21.43
C GLN A 547 1.11 13.56 21.45
N GLU A 548 0.52 13.84 20.29
CA GLU A 548 -0.75 14.57 20.23
C GLU A 548 -1.91 13.74 20.82
N ILE A 549 -1.92 12.43 20.56
CA ILE A 549 -2.87 11.50 21.17
C ILE A 549 -2.68 11.46 22.69
N GLN A 550 -1.44 11.37 23.19
CA GLN A 550 -1.15 11.38 24.63
C GLN A 550 -1.66 12.67 25.30
N ARG A 551 -1.52 13.83 24.64
CA ARG A 551 -1.98 15.13 25.14
C ARG A 551 -3.50 15.24 25.21
N THR A 552 -4.21 14.56 24.31
CA THR A 552 -5.68 14.66 24.16
C THR A 552 -6.45 13.51 24.80
N THR A 553 -5.78 12.42 25.19
CA THR A 553 -6.41 11.23 25.80
C THR A 553 -6.83 11.51 27.25
N HIS A 554 -8.06 11.10 27.60
CA HIS A 554 -8.57 11.22 28.97
C HIS A 554 -7.81 10.28 29.94
N PRO A 555 -7.45 10.72 31.17
CA PRO A 555 -6.69 9.91 32.14
C PRO A 555 -7.34 8.57 32.52
N GLU A 556 -8.65 8.41 32.36
CA GLU A 556 -9.36 7.15 32.63
C GLU A 556 -8.95 6.00 31.69
N HIS A 557 -8.38 6.32 30.53
CA HIS A 557 -7.84 5.32 29.59
C HIS A 557 -6.41 4.93 29.96
N ALA A 558 -6.25 4.43 31.20
CA ALA A 558 -4.95 4.16 31.81
C ALA A 558 -4.03 3.27 30.96
N PHE A 559 -4.57 2.21 30.34
CA PHE A 559 -3.79 1.29 29.51
C PHE A 559 -3.22 1.97 28.26
N LEU A 560 -4.03 2.76 27.56
CA LEU A 560 -3.57 3.55 26.41
C LEU A 560 -2.49 4.55 26.85
N CYS A 561 -2.74 5.30 27.93
CA CYS A 561 -1.77 6.25 28.48
C CYS A 561 -0.43 5.58 28.83
N ILE A 562 -0.45 4.40 29.46
CA ILE A 562 0.75 3.62 29.80
C ILE A 562 1.53 3.25 28.53
N ASN A 563 0.86 2.74 27.50
CA ASN A 563 1.49 2.34 26.25
C ASN A 563 2.10 3.54 25.50
N LEU A 564 1.40 4.68 25.45
CA LEU A 564 1.89 5.91 24.85
C LEU A 564 3.11 6.45 25.59
N ASN A 565 3.03 6.55 26.92
CA ASN A 565 4.14 7.01 27.76
C ASN A 565 5.38 6.12 27.59
N SER A 566 5.20 4.79 27.60
CA SER A 566 6.28 3.83 27.40
C SER A 566 6.90 3.96 26.00
N THR A 567 6.08 4.16 24.97
CA THR A 567 6.55 4.37 23.59
C THR A 567 7.39 5.64 23.48
N LEU A 568 6.89 6.77 23.99
CA LEU A 568 7.58 8.06 23.94
C LEU A 568 8.87 8.06 24.77
N PHE A 569 8.87 7.35 25.90
CA PHE A 569 10.06 7.14 26.71
C PHE A 569 11.14 6.37 25.95
N ASN A 570 10.78 5.24 25.32
CA ASN A 570 11.73 4.43 24.53
C ASN A 570 12.32 5.20 23.35
N LEU A 571 11.57 6.16 22.79
CA LEU A 571 12.05 7.03 21.71
C LEU A 571 12.92 8.20 22.23
N GLY A 572 12.97 8.43 23.55
CA GLY A 572 13.72 9.52 24.18
C GLY A 572 13.03 10.87 24.10
N LEU A 573 11.70 10.90 23.92
CA LEU A 573 10.90 12.10 23.75
C LEU A 573 10.27 12.61 25.06
N THR A 574 10.29 11.79 26.10
CA THR A 574 9.92 12.18 27.46
C THR A 574 11.13 12.06 28.38
N LYS A 575 11.53 13.17 29.01
CA LYS A 575 12.38 13.12 30.21
C LYS A 575 11.46 12.76 31.38
N CYS A 576 11.85 11.81 32.22
CA CYS A 576 11.15 11.54 33.48
C CYS A 576 10.99 12.85 34.27
N ASN A 577 9.78 13.39 34.33
CA ASN A 577 9.37 14.16 35.49
C ASN A 577 9.00 13.14 36.57
N SER A 578 10.01 12.65 37.28
CA SER A 578 9.82 11.93 38.53
C SER A 578 9.33 12.93 39.58
N LEU A 579 8.04 13.25 39.56
CA LEU A 579 7.34 13.98 40.60
C LEU A 579 5.97 13.33 40.82
N ALA A 580 5.93 12.35 41.72
CA ALA A 580 4.83 12.12 42.66
C ALA A 580 5.17 10.91 43.56
N ALA A 581 6.19 11.09 44.41
CA ALA A 581 6.34 10.35 45.66
C ALA A 581 6.81 11.34 46.73
N SER A 582 6.02 12.38 46.94
CA SER A 582 6.10 13.23 48.13
C SER A 582 4.72 13.23 48.78
N ALA A 583 4.39 12.10 49.39
CA ALA A 583 3.46 12.05 50.50
C ALA A 583 4.16 11.22 51.57
N ASN A 584 4.66 11.92 52.59
CA ASN A 584 4.98 11.41 53.93
C ASN A 584 4.87 12.63 54.87
N PRO A 585 4.57 12.45 56.16
CA PRO A 585 4.55 11.19 56.91
C PRO A 585 3.14 10.63 57.19
#